data_AF-A0A495XZU7-F1
#
_entry.id   AF-A0A495XZU7-F1
#
_cell.length_a   1.000
_cell.length_b   1.000
_cell.length_c   1.000
_cell.angle_alpha   90.00
_cell.angle_beta   90.00
_cell.angle_gamma   90.00
#
_symmetry.space_group_name_H-M   'P 1'
#
loop_
_entity.id
_entity.type
_entity.pdbx_description
1 polymer ?
#
loop_
_entity_poly.entity_id
_entity_poly.type
_entity_poly.pdbx_seq_one_letter_code
_entity_poly.pdbx_strand_id
1 'polypeptide(L)'
;MTLCDWIGERLHEDNYGRPTGVTEVITEGPNSLRAIREDLPPAAIYCAEPNIARVFTPDDLDAALEEMADIQFVVVTKATTVTSPTYTKADALGIAVGGLGTLQDALGRLPDVGAYKSKNHEYVQRRLSINRNIEAWRRVGYDAYEIERPGGLRNLVIITLNPYEVTQEEVYRLIEAYPEIDVDALVNTNSSCHGFSRATLDAVSHAGVEITTFPEFLSSLRDPWES
;
A
#
# COMPACT_ATOMS: atom_id res chain seq x y z
N MET A 1 11.22 13.90 20.14
CA MET A 1 11.26 13.83 18.68
C MET A 1 10.05 13.03 18.26
N THR A 2 9.11 13.70 17.59
CA THR A 2 7.89 13.11 17.02
C THR A 2 8.24 12.41 15.71
N LEU A 3 7.30 11.63 15.15
CA LEU A 3 7.45 11.11 13.78
C LEU A 3 7.49 12.27 12.79
N CYS A 4 6.66 13.29 13.01
CA CYS A 4 6.62 14.51 12.22
C CYS A 4 8.00 15.19 12.13
N ASP A 5 8.67 15.40 13.27
CA ASP A 5 10.03 15.96 13.32
C ASP A 5 11.02 15.10 12.52
N TRP A 6 10.99 13.78 12.74
CA TRP A 6 11.89 12.85 12.08
C TRP A 6 11.68 12.80 10.56
N ILE A 7 10.42 12.84 10.09
CA ILE A 7 10.11 12.91 8.66
C ILE A 7 10.64 14.23 8.09
N GLY A 8 10.41 15.35 8.77
CA GLY A 8 10.89 16.66 8.33
C GLY A 8 12.41 16.67 8.12
N GLU A 9 13.18 16.15 9.08
CA GLU A 9 14.63 15.98 8.96
C GLU A 9 15.02 15.10 7.75
N ARG A 10 14.31 13.99 7.55
CA ARG A 10 14.60 13.03 6.47
C ARG A 10 14.22 13.53 5.08
N LEU A 11 13.32 14.50 4.95
CA LEU A 11 12.99 15.09 3.66
C LEU A 11 14.11 16.01 3.14
N HIS A 12 14.98 16.50 4.02
CA HIS A 12 16.18 17.26 3.66
C HIS A 12 17.39 16.37 3.32
N GLU A 13 17.39 15.11 3.79
CA GLU A 13 18.47 14.18 3.48
C GLU A 13 18.37 13.66 2.05
N ASP A 14 19.46 13.77 1.31
CA ASP A 14 19.56 13.31 -0.08
C ASP A 14 19.53 11.77 -0.12
N ASN A 15 18.35 11.20 -0.31
CA ASN A 15 18.16 9.76 -0.19
C ASN A 15 18.57 9.04 -1.49
N TYR A 16 19.70 8.33 -1.43
CA TYR A 16 20.21 7.48 -2.52
C TYR A 16 20.40 8.20 -3.86
N GLY A 17 20.73 9.50 -3.83
CA GLY A 17 20.98 10.31 -5.03
C GLY A 17 19.73 10.63 -5.85
N ARG A 18 18.54 10.54 -5.24
CA ARG A 18 17.29 11.03 -5.83
C ARG A 18 16.87 12.30 -5.08
N PRO A 19 17.14 13.50 -5.63
CA PRO A 19 16.67 14.72 -5.00
C PRO A 19 15.14 14.71 -4.95
N THR A 20 14.58 14.93 -3.77
CA THR A 20 13.13 15.12 -3.56
C THR A 20 12.65 16.45 -4.14
N GLY A 21 13.58 17.35 -4.46
CA GLY A 21 13.31 18.74 -4.85
C GLY A 21 12.81 19.60 -3.69
N VAL A 22 12.84 19.09 -2.45
CA VAL A 22 12.38 19.81 -1.26
C VAL A 22 13.44 20.82 -0.84
N THR A 23 13.05 22.09 -0.79
CA THR A 23 13.92 23.21 -0.37
C THR A 23 13.70 23.60 1.08
N GLU A 24 12.48 23.44 1.58
CA GLU A 24 12.07 23.81 2.93
C GLU A 24 10.96 22.87 3.41
N VAL A 25 10.92 22.57 4.71
CA VAL A 25 9.82 21.87 5.36
C VAL A 25 9.27 22.76 6.47
N ILE A 26 7.97 23.04 6.42
CA ILE A 26 7.25 23.85 7.41
C ILE A 26 6.35 22.93 8.23
N THR A 27 6.45 22.98 9.55
CA THR A 27 5.51 22.29 10.45
C THR A 27 4.27 23.16 10.65
N GLU A 28 3.10 22.67 10.25
CA GLU A 28 1.83 23.41 10.35
C GLU A 28 0.96 22.95 11.52
N GLY A 29 1.28 21.81 12.11
CA GLY A 29 0.57 21.23 13.25
C GLY A 29 1.38 20.13 13.93
N PRO A 30 0.86 19.51 15.00
CA PRO A 30 1.56 18.43 15.71
C PRO A 30 1.99 17.29 14.80
N ASN A 31 1.17 16.96 13.79
CA ASN A 31 1.39 15.83 12.89
C ASN A 31 1.41 16.28 11.42
N SER A 32 1.54 17.58 11.15
CA SER A 32 1.31 18.14 9.82
C SER A 32 2.53 18.89 9.32
N LEU A 33 2.96 18.56 8.11
CA LEU A 33 4.10 19.15 7.41
C LEU A 33 3.67 19.69 6.05
N ARG A 34 4.31 20.79 5.63
CA ARG A 34 4.27 21.28 4.27
C ARG A 34 5.67 21.28 3.69
N ALA A 35 5.88 20.45 2.66
CA ALA A 35 7.14 20.38 1.95
C ALA A 35 7.12 21.39 0.78
N ILE A 36 7.96 22.42 0.86
CA ILE A 36 8.17 23.39 -0.21
C ILE A 36 9.17 22.78 -1.20
N ARG A 37 8.85 22.87 -2.50
CA ARG A 37 9.63 22.25 -3.57
C ARG A 37 10.10 23.29 -4.58
N GLU A 38 11.27 23.08 -5.17
CA GLU A 38 11.92 24.03 -6.09
C GLU A 38 11.10 24.26 -7.37
N ASP A 39 10.76 23.18 -8.07
CA ASP A 39 10.10 23.22 -9.39
C ASP A 39 8.65 22.69 -9.37
N LEU A 40 8.12 22.34 -8.20
CA LEU A 40 6.80 21.74 -8.02
C LEU A 40 6.00 22.49 -6.94
N PRO A 41 4.65 22.45 -6.98
CA PRO A 41 3.82 23.05 -5.92
C PRO A 41 4.19 22.54 -4.51
N PRO A 42 3.92 23.26 -3.42
CA PRO A 42 4.05 22.68 -2.08
C PRO A 42 3.22 21.40 -1.91
N ALA A 43 3.69 20.48 -1.07
CA ALA A 43 2.97 19.25 -0.75
C ALA A 43 2.52 19.24 0.71
N ALA A 44 1.22 18.99 0.93
CA ALA A 44 0.61 18.88 2.27
C ALA A 44 0.66 17.43 2.76
N ILE A 45 1.32 17.21 3.90
CA ILE A 45 1.68 15.88 4.40
C ILE A 45 1.21 15.74 5.84
N TYR A 46 0.49 14.67 6.14
CA TYR A 46 0.14 14.27 7.49
C TYR A 46 0.98 13.06 7.92
N CYS A 47 1.55 13.12 9.12
CA CYS A 47 2.38 12.09 9.72
C CYS A 47 1.55 11.31 10.73
N ALA A 48 1.06 10.14 10.34
CA ALA A 48 0.31 9.28 11.26
C ALA A 48 1.27 8.71 12.32
N GLU A 49 1.25 9.30 13.51
CA GLU A 49 2.13 8.92 14.62
C GLU A 49 2.07 7.41 14.89
N PRO A 50 3.23 6.76 15.07
CA PRO A 50 3.30 5.32 15.24
C PRO A 50 2.76 4.96 16.62
N ASN A 51 1.55 4.41 16.65
CA ASN A 51 1.05 3.74 17.83
C ASN A 51 1.03 2.23 17.57
N ILE A 52 2.00 1.52 18.17
CA ILE A 52 2.13 0.07 18.03
C ILE A 52 0.84 -0.67 18.42
N ALA A 53 0.02 -0.06 19.30
CA ALA A 53 -1.23 -0.63 19.77
C ALA A 53 -2.48 -0.14 19.01
N ARG A 54 -2.36 0.79 18.06
CA ARG A 54 -3.51 1.40 17.40
C ARG A 54 -3.31 1.52 15.89
N VAL A 55 -4.24 0.96 15.14
CA VAL A 55 -4.34 1.08 13.68
C VAL A 55 -4.88 2.46 13.32
N PHE A 56 -4.41 3.05 12.21
CA PHE A 56 -4.91 4.29 11.63
C PHE A 56 -6.23 4.04 10.91
N THR A 57 -7.31 4.63 11.44
CA THR A 57 -8.71 4.39 11.07
C THR A 57 -9.30 5.51 10.20
N PRO A 58 -10.52 5.36 9.65
CA PRO A 58 -11.21 6.46 8.97
C PRO A 58 -11.44 7.70 9.84
N ASP A 59 -11.64 7.51 11.16
CA ASP A 59 -11.84 8.61 12.10
C ASP A 59 -10.54 9.37 12.34
N ASP A 60 -9.40 8.66 12.33
CA ASP A 60 -8.08 9.31 12.39
C ASP A 60 -7.80 10.14 11.14
N LEU A 61 -8.28 9.70 9.98
CA LEU A 61 -8.19 10.48 8.75
C LEU A 61 -9.10 11.72 8.78
N ASP A 62 -10.29 11.63 9.37
CA ASP A 62 -11.14 12.82 9.57
C ASP A 62 -10.47 13.83 10.51
N ALA A 63 -9.94 13.37 11.64
CA ALA A 63 -9.21 14.22 12.57
C ALA A 63 -7.97 14.87 11.91
N ALA A 64 -7.27 14.12 11.04
CA ALA A 64 -6.18 14.67 10.24
C ALA A 64 -6.65 15.79 9.31
N LEU A 65 -7.80 15.61 8.64
CA LEU A 65 -8.39 16.63 7.76
C LEU A 65 -8.92 17.86 8.51
N GLU A 66 -9.31 17.69 9.78
CA GLU A 66 -9.61 18.83 10.66
C GLU A 66 -8.34 19.63 11.02
N GLU A 67 -7.20 18.96 11.19
CA GLU A 67 -5.89 19.60 11.43
C GLU A 67 -5.35 20.30 10.16
N MET A 68 -5.46 19.63 9.01
CA MET A 68 -4.97 20.11 7.72
C MET A 68 -5.95 19.70 6.61
N ALA A 69 -6.77 20.66 6.15
CA ALA A 69 -7.88 20.38 5.22
C ALA A 69 -7.42 19.99 3.81
N ASP A 70 -6.19 20.31 3.42
CA ASP A 70 -5.64 20.08 2.09
C ASP A 70 -4.59 18.94 2.04
N ILE A 71 -4.63 17.99 2.99
CA ILE A 71 -3.73 16.82 3.00
C ILE A 71 -3.74 16.15 1.63
N GLN A 72 -2.54 15.92 1.09
CA GLN A 72 -2.35 15.16 -0.14
C GLN A 72 -1.73 13.79 0.17
N PHE A 73 -0.93 13.68 1.23
CA PHE A 73 -0.22 12.44 1.55
C PHE A 73 -0.27 12.13 3.05
N VAL A 74 -0.61 10.90 3.41
CA VAL A 74 -0.50 10.39 4.78
C VAL A 74 0.69 9.43 4.86
N VAL A 75 1.67 9.80 5.69
CA VAL A 75 2.84 8.96 5.97
C VAL A 75 2.55 8.04 7.13
N VAL A 76 2.76 6.75 6.93
CA VAL A 76 2.65 5.70 7.95
C VAL A 76 3.97 4.96 8.09
N THR A 77 4.39 4.65 9.32
CA THR A 77 5.66 3.93 9.55
C THR A 77 5.58 2.45 9.20
N LYS A 78 4.37 1.88 9.23
CA LYS A 78 4.10 0.49 8.91
C LYS A 78 2.82 0.42 8.11
N ALA A 79 2.86 -0.19 6.95
CA ALA A 79 1.69 -0.22 6.07
C ALA A 79 0.52 -1.04 6.65
N THR A 80 0.84 -1.94 7.59
CA THR A 80 -0.08 -2.79 8.36
C THR A 80 -0.82 -2.06 9.47
N THR A 81 -0.44 -0.81 9.78
CA THR A 81 -1.12 0.01 10.78
C THR A 81 -2.19 0.89 10.15
N VAL A 82 -2.81 0.46 9.05
CA VAL A 82 -3.89 1.21 8.36
C VAL A 82 -5.01 0.24 8.02
N THR A 83 -6.24 0.57 8.39
CA THR A 83 -7.40 -0.30 8.11
C THR A 83 -7.82 -0.24 6.64
N SER A 84 -8.47 -1.30 6.15
CA SER A 84 -9.08 -1.35 4.81
C SER A 84 -10.03 -0.16 4.53
N PRO A 85 -10.98 0.18 5.43
CA PRO A 85 -11.82 1.36 5.26
C PRO A 85 -11.04 2.67 5.12
N THR A 86 -9.90 2.80 5.80
CA THR A 86 -9.06 4.01 5.70
C THR A 86 -8.46 4.18 4.31
N TYR A 87 -7.93 3.09 3.71
CA TYR A 87 -7.44 3.14 2.32
C TYR A 87 -8.55 3.50 1.34
N THR A 88 -9.74 2.88 1.49
CA THR A 88 -10.90 3.18 0.63
C THR A 88 -11.28 4.66 0.69
N LYS A 89 -11.31 5.23 1.91
CA LYS A 89 -11.63 6.65 2.13
C LYS A 89 -10.56 7.58 1.59
N ALA A 90 -9.28 7.28 1.83
CA ALA A 90 -8.16 8.06 1.32
C ALA A 90 -8.15 8.08 -0.21
N ASP A 91 -8.34 6.94 -0.87
CA ASP A 91 -8.44 6.84 -2.33
C ASP A 91 -9.60 7.69 -2.88
N ALA A 92 -10.76 7.68 -2.21
CA ALA A 92 -11.92 8.49 -2.59
C ALA A 92 -11.69 10.01 -2.46
N LEU A 93 -10.80 10.41 -1.55
CA LEU A 93 -10.40 11.80 -1.34
C LEU A 93 -9.19 12.23 -2.20
N GLY A 94 -8.60 11.32 -2.95
CA GLY A 94 -7.36 11.59 -3.71
C GLY A 94 -6.13 11.75 -2.81
N ILE A 95 -6.13 11.11 -1.64
CA ILE A 95 -5.04 11.15 -0.66
C ILE A 95 -4.22 9.88 -0.79
N ALA A 96 -2.92 10.03 -1.04
CA ALA A 96 -1.99 8.91 -1.07
C ALA A 96 -1.63 8.49 0.36
N VAL A 97 -1.51 7.17 0.59
CA VAL A 97 -1.08 6.60 1.88
C VAL A 97 0.13 5.70 1.65
N GLY A 98 1.22 5.95 2.37
CA GLY A 98 2.45 5.16 2.23
C GLY A 98 3.54 5.49 3.23
N GLY A 99 4.68 4.83 3.11
CA GLY A 99 5.86 5.12 3.94
C GLY A 99 6.69 6.29 3.43
N LEU A 100 7.74 6.64 4.18
CA LEU A 100 8.68 7.72 3.83
C LEU A 100 9.27 7.56 2.42
N GLY A 101 9.69 6.35 2.03
CA GLY A 101 10.25 6.11 0.70
C GLY A 101 9.24 6.38 -0.43
N THR A 102 7.97 6.05 -0.20
CA THR A 102 6.86 6.33 -1.13
C THR A 102 6.63 7.84 -1.25
N LEU A 103 6.61 8.56 -0.13
CA LEU A 103 6.51 10.02 -0.10
C LEU A 103 7.67 10.69 -0.85
N GLN A 104 8.91 10.26 -0.61
CA GLN A 104 10.10 10.83 -1.27
C GLN A 104 10.06 10.63 -2.78
N ASP A 105 9.67 9.44 -3.23
CA ASP A 105 9.47 9.16 -4.65
C ASP A 105 8.33 10.01 -5.26
N ALA A 106 7.29 10.34 -4.50
CA ALA A 106 6.19 11.20 -4.92
C ALA A 106 6.61 12.66 -5.05
N LEU A 107 7.30 13.18 -4.02
CA LEU A 107 7.73 14.57 -3.93
C LEU A 107 8.58 14.98 -5.13
N GLY A 108 9.51 14.13 -5.56
CA GLY A 108 10.43 14.42 -6.66
C GLY A 108 9.87 14.18 -8.07
N ARG A 109 8.60 13.73 -8.22
CA ARG A 109 8.06 13.33 -9.54
C ARG A 109 6.75 13.99 -9.93
N LEU A 110 5.87 14.26 -8.97
CA LEU A 110 4.48 14.63 -9.27
C LEU A 110 4.13 16.02 -8.75
N PRO A 111 3.46 16.87 -9.54
CA PRO A 111 2.89 18.12 -9.03
C PRO A 111 1.91 17.89 -7.89
N ASP A 112 1.05 16.88 -8.02
CA ASP A 112 0.13 16.43 -6.98
C ASP A 112 0.62 15.11 -6.38
N VAL A 113 1.06 15.15 -5.12
CA VAL A 113 1.57 13.95 -4.44
C VAL A 113 0.46 12.99 -4.02
N GLY A 114 -0.79 13.45 -3.91
CA GLY A 114 -1.94 12.60 -3.58
C GLY A 114 -2.32 11.64 -4.71
N ALA A 115 -1.96 12.00 -5.94
CA ALA A 115 -2.08 11.13 -7.10
C ALA A 115 -1.00 10.03 -7.17
N TYR A 116 -0.02 10.02 -6.26
CA TYR A 116 1.09 9.07 -6.34
C TYR A 116 0.63 7.63 -6.14
N LYS A 117 1.05 6.78 -7.07
CA LYS A 117 0.89 5.33 -7.01
C LYS A 117 2.25 4.68 -7.24
N SER A 118 2.57 3.67 -6.44
CA SER A 118 3.79 2.89 -6.68
C SER A 118 3.66 2.15 -8.01
N LYS A 119 4.77 1.92 -8.71
CA LYS A 119 4.77 1.17 -9.98
C LYS A 119 4.14 -0.23 -9.83
N ASN A 120 4.32 -0.85 -8.66
CA ASN A 120 3.70 -2.14 -8.36
C ASN A 120 2.18 -2.01 -8.27
N HIS A 121 1.68 -1.00 -7.55
CA HIS A 121 0.25 -0.73 -7.43
C HIS A 121 -0.37 -0.40 -8.79
N GLU A 122 0.26 0.48 -9.60
CA GLU A 122 -0.20 0.77 -10.96
C GLU A 122 -0.26 -0.47 -11.85
N TYR A 123 0.76 -1.34 -11.74
CA TYR A 123 0.81 -2.59 -12.48
C TYR A 123 -0.35 -3.52 -12.08
N VAL A 124 -0.57 -3.74 -10.78
CA VAL A 124 -1.67 -4.57 -10.27
C VAL A 124 -3.02 -3.98 -10.67
N GLN A 125 -3.26 -2.70 -10.38
CA GLN A 125 -4.48 -1.98 -10.75
C GLN A 125 -4.79 -2.16 -12.24
N ARG A 126 -3.82 -1.90 -13.12
CA ARG A 126 -4.01 -2.04 -14.57
C ARG A 126 -4.38 -3.48 -14.95
N ARG A 127 -3.72 -4.48 -14.36
CA ARG A 127 -3.97 -5.90 -14.67
C ARG A 127 -5.32 -6.38 -14.17
N LEU A 128 -5.74 -5.95 -12.99
CA LEU A 128 -7.07 -6.25 -12.45
C LEU A 128 -8.17 -5.59 -13.30
N SER A 129 -8.03 -4.30 -13.61
CA SER A 129 -9.05 -3.54 -14.36
C SER A 129 -9.30 -4.01 -15.79
N ILE A 130 -8.33 -4.67 -16.44
CA ILE A 130 -8.50 -5.17 -17.81
C ILE A 130 -8.92 -6.65 -17.87
N ASN A 131 -8.98 -7.35 -16.73
CA ASN A 131 -9.34 -8.76 -16.72
C ASN A 131 -10.86 -8.92 -16.75
N ARG A 132 -11.38 -9.56 -17.80
CA ARG A 132 -12.82 -9.83 -17.98
C ARG A 132 -13.44 -10.75 -16.91
N ASN A 133 -12.62 -11.45 -16.12
CA ASN A 133 -13.07 -12.32 -15.03
C ASN A 133 -13.11 -11.58 -13.68
N ILE A 134 -13.00 -10.26 -13.69
CA ILE A 134 -13.11 -9.39 -12.52
C ILE A 134 -14.25 -8.40 -12.80
N GLU A 135 -15.25 -8.36 -11.94
CA GLU A 135 -16.35 -7.38 -12.03
C GLU A 135 -15.94 -6.05 -11.41
N ALA A 136 -15.34 -6.12 -10.23
CA ALA A 136 -14.78 -4.98 -9.52
C ALA A 136 -13.60 -5.43 -8.66
N TRP A 137 -12.81 -4.46 -8.22
CA TRP A 137 -11.77 -4.68 -7.23
C TRP A 137 -11.62 -3.43 -6.38
N ARG A 138 -11.16 -3.60 -5.15
CA ARG A 138 -10.81 -2.49 -4.27
C ARG A 138 -9.59 -2.81 -3.43
N ARG A 139 -8.85 -1.77 -3.05
CA ARG A 139 -7.72 -1.90 -2.14
C ARG A 139 -8.23 -2.07 -0.72
N VAL A 140 -7.78 -3.12 -0.04
CA VAL A 140 -8.13 -3.43 1.35
C VAL A 140 -6.91 -3.44 2.27
N GLY A 141 -5.72 -3.22 1.72
CA GLY A 141 -4.49 -3.06 2.46
C GLY A 141 -3.40 -2.47 1.58
N TYR A 142 -2.19 -2.32 2.10
CA TYR A 142 -1.13 -1.66 1.35
C TYR A 142 -0.82 -2.39 0.03
N ASP A 143 -0.66 -3.70 0.10
CA ASP A 143 -0.51 -4.58 -1.07
C ASP A 143 -1.64 -5.62 -1.15
N ALA A 144 -2.77 -5.37 -0.48
CA ALA A 144 -3.90 -6.28 -0.40
C ALA A 144 -5.13 -5.75 -1.15
N TYR A 145 -5.82 -6.64 -1.87
CA TYR A 145 -6.92 -6.30 -2.77
C TYR A 145 -8.06 -7.30 -2.62
N GLU A 146 -9.29 -6.80 -2.50
CA GLU A 146 -10.50 -7.60 -2.66
C GLU A 146 -10.92 -7.57 -4.13
N ILE A 147 -11.30 -8.73 -4.65
CA ILE A 147 -11.64 -8.98 -6.04
C ILE A 147 -13.03 -9.58 -6.10
N GLU A 148 -13.95 -8.85 -6.74
CA GLU A 148 -15.30 -9.31 -7.05
C GLU A 148 -15.29 -10.06 -8.38
N ARG A 149 -15.88 -11.26 -8.39
CA ARG A 149 -15.84 -12.19 -9.53
C ARG A 149 -17.23 -12.42 -10.11
N PRO A 150 -17.35 -12.62 -11.43
CA PRO A 150 -18.65 -12.79 -12.07
C PRO A 150 -19.31 -14.13 -11.77
N GLY A 151 -20.61 -14.19 -12.03
CA GLY A 151 -21.37 -15.45 -11.97
C GLY A 151 -21.67 -15.97 -10.57
N GLY A 152 -21.61 -15.09 -9.55
CA GLY A 152 -21.87 -15.45 -8.16
C GLY A 152 -20.77 -16.27 -7.50
N LEU A 153 -19.56 -16.28 -8.08
CA LEU A 153 -18.37 -16.82 -7.43
C LEU A 153 -18.02 -15.97 -6.21
N ARG A 154 -17.50 -16.59 -5.14
CA ARG A 154 -17.10 -15.86 -3.92
C ARG A 154 -16.04 -14.79 -4.24
N ASN A 155 -16.10 -13.64 -3.56
CA ASN A 155 -15.00 -12.67 -3.61
C ASN A 155 -13.71 -13.31 -3.11
N LEU A 156 -12.58 -12.81 -3.63
CA LEU A 156 -11.25 -13.22 -3.18
C LEU A 156 -10.50 -12.03 -2.60
N VAL A 157 -9.76 -12.25 -1.53
CA VAL A 157 -8.80 -11.28 -1.01
C VAL A 157 -7.39 -11.79 -1.23
N ILE A 158 -6.60 -11.01 -1.96
CA ILE A 158 -5.21 -11.35 -2.27
C ILE A 158 -4.24 -10.38 -1.63
N ILE A 159 -3.04 -10.87 -1.32
CA ILE A 159 -1.87 -10.03 -1.06
C ILE A 159 -0.91 -10.17 -2.24
N THR A 160 -0.54 -9.05 -2.84
CA THR A 160 0.46 -9.03 -3.91
C THR A 160 1.86 -8.87 -3.32
N LEU A 161 2.83 -9.52 -3.95
CA LEU A 161 4.24 -9.44 -3.58
C LEU A 161 5.10 -9.46 -4.85
N ASN A 162 6.28 -8.84 -4.83
CA ASN A 162 7.16 -8.78 -6.01
C ASN A 162 8.60 -9.32 -5.81
N PRO A 163 8.88 -10.27 -4.91
CA PRO A 163 10.23 -10.79 -4.75
C PRO A 163 10.56 -11.80 -5.86
N TYR A 164 11.86 -11.99 -6.11
CA TYR A 164 12.35 -13.05 -7.00
C TYR A 164 12.13 -14.44 -6.38
N GLU A 165 12.33 -14.56 -5.07
CA GLU A 165 12.16 -15.76 -4.28
C GLU A 165 11.32 -15.44 -3.04
N VAL A 166 10.30 -16.25 -2.76
CA VAL A 166 9.43 -16.10 -1.59
C VAL A 166 9.85 -17.10 -0.53
N THR A 167 10.25 -16.64 0.64
CA THR A 167 10.64 -17.53 1.75
C THR A 167 9.44 -17.88 2.63
N GLN A 168 9.57 -18.96 3.42
CA GLN A 168 8.58 -19.33 4.44
C GLN A 168 8.36 -18.21 5.47
N GLU A 169 9.42 -17.54 5.91
CA GLU A 169 9.32 -16.43 6.87
C GLU A 169 8.54 -15.25 6.28
N GLU A 170 8.73 -14.98 4.99
CA GLU A 170 7.99 -13.93 4.29
C GLU A 170 6.50 -14.24 4.17
N VAL A 171 6.11 -15.50 3.94
CA VAL A 171 4.71 -15.93 3.94
C VAL A 171 4.03 -15.59 5.27
N TYR A 172 4.59 -16.04 6.39
CA TYR A 172 3.99 -15.78 7.70
C TYR A 172 3.94 -14.29 8.02
N ARG A 173 5.03 -13.57 7.75
CA ARG A 173 5.08 -12.12 7.95
C ARG A 173 4.01 -11.38 7.15
N LEU A 174 3.73 -11.81 5.90
CA LEU A 174 2.71 -11.20 5.05
C LEU A 174 1.30 -11.50 5.55
N ILE A 175 1.03 -12.68 6.10
CA ILE A 175 -0.29 -13.03 6.64
C ILE A 175 -0.53 -12.31 7.98
N GLU A 176 0.46 -12.35 8.88
CA GLU A 176 0.43 -11.64 10.16
C GLU A 176 0.30 -10.11 10.01
N ALA A 177 0.70 -9.58 8.85
CA ALA A 177 0.57 -8.17 8.51
C ALA A 177 -0.89 -7.72 8.31
N TYR A 178 -1.83 -8.65 8.10
CA TYR A 178 -3.24 -8.34 7.86
C TYR A 178 -4.18 -9.21 8.72
N PRO A 179 -4.13 -9.08 10.06
CA PRO A 179 -4.84 -9.98 10.97
C PRO A 179 -6.37 -9.86 10.92
N GLU A 180 -6.89 -8.78 10.35
CA GLU A 180 -8.34 -8.53 10.21
C GLU A 180 -8.89 -8.97 8.84
N ILE A 181 -8.04 -9.46 7.95
CA ILE A 181 -8.38 -9.80 6.57
C ILE A 181 -8.20 -11.31 6.39
N ASP A 182 -9.26 -11.97 5.92
CA ASP A 182 -9.18 -13.37 5.52
C ASP A 182 -8.53 -13.46 4.13
N VAL A 183 -7.26 -13.85 4.09
CA VAL A 183 -6.45 -13.83 2.87
C VAL A 183 -6.61 -15.16 2.13
N ASP A 184 -7.07 -15.12 0.89
CA ASP A 184 -7.24 -16.32 0.06
C ASP A 184 -5.96 -16.74 -0.66
N ALA A 185 -5.17 -15.75 -1.10
CA ALA A 185 -3.98 -16.03 -1.89
C ALA A 185 -2.87 -14.98 -1.74
N LEU A 186 -1.63 -15.47 -1.79
CA LEU A 186 -0.43 -14.69 -2.04
C LEU A 186 -0.12 -14.73 -3.54
N VAL A 187 -0.07 -13.56 -4.18
CA VAL A 187 0.08 -13.43 -5.63
C VAL A 187 1.40 -12.75 -5.96
N ASN A 188 2.35 -13.52 -6.51
CA ASN A 188 3.64 -12.96 -6.92
C ASN A 188 3.52 -12.26 -8.29
N THR A 189 3.76 -10.94 -8.30
CA THR A 189 3.71 -10.07 -9.48
C THR A 189 5.01 -10.08 -10.29
N ASN A 190 6.08 -10.67 -9.77
CA ASN A 190 7.39 -10.70 -10.40
C ASN A 190 7.41 -11.71 -11.55
N SER A 191 7.58 -11.22 -12.79
CA SER A 191 7.62 -12.07 -13.99
C SER A 191 8.80 -13.03 -14.05
N SER A 192 9.84 -12.81 -13.24
CA SER A 192 11.02 -13.68 -13.13
C SER A 192 10.89 -14.74 -12.04
N CYS A 193 9.78 -14.75 -11.29
CA CYS A 193 9.49 -15.85 -10.37
C CYS A 193 9.04 -17.08 -11.18
N HIS A 194 9.82 -18.16 -11.11
CA HIS A 194 9.59 -19.39 -11.87
C HIS A 194 9.03 -20.55 -11.03
N GLY A 195 8.28 -20.22 -9.98
CA GLY A 195 7.69 -21.18 -9.05
C GLY A 195 8.13 -20.94 -7.60
N PHE A 196 7.67 -21.80 -6.70
CA PHE A 196 7.85 -21.64 -5.26
C PHE A 196 8.59 -22.84 -4.68
N SER A 197 9.43 -22.58 -3.68
CA SER A 197 10.13 -23.65 -2.97
C SER A 197 9.13 -24.54 -2.21
N ARG A 198 9.50 -25.80 -1.95
CA ARG A 198 8.66 -26.70 -1.14
C ARG A 198 8.36 -26.12 0.24
N ALA A 199 9.33 -25.47 0.89
CA ALA A 199 9.13 -24.83 2.18
C ALA A 199 8.08 -23.71 2.13
N THR A 200 8.07 -22.94 1.04
CA THR A 200 7.05 -21.91 0.79
C THR A 200 5.66 -22.52 0.60
N LEU A 201 5.57 -23.59 -0.21
CA LEU A 201 4.31 -24.31 -0.45
C LEU A 201 3.75 -24.95 0.83
N ASP A 202 4.61 -25.56 1.64
CA ASP A 202 4.23 -26.14 2.92
C ASP A 202 3.74 -25.05 3.90
N ALA A 203 4.36 -23.86 3.88
CA ALA A 203 3.98 -22.73 4.74
C ALA A 203 2.61 -22.14 4.39
N VAL A 204 2.33 -21.93 3.10
CA VAL A 204 1.03 -21.39 2.66
C VAL A 204 -0.10 -22.40 2.90
N SER A 205 0.18 -23.69 2.67
CA SER A 205 -0.76 -24.76 3.00
C SER A 205 -1.05 -24.83 4.50
N HIS A 206 -0.03 -24.67 5.35
CA HIS A 206 -0.22 -24.62 6.80
C HIS A 206 -1.06 -23.41 7.24
N ALA A 207 -0.92 -22.29 6.55
CA ALA A 207 -1.68 -21.07 6.81
C ALA A 207 -3.07 -21.07 6.18
N GLY A 208 -3.44 -22.09 5.38
CA GLY A 208 -4.73 -22.15 4.70
C GLY A 208 -4.87 -21.14 3.56
N VAL A 209 -3.77 -20.73 2.94
CA VAL A 209 -3.77 -19.77 1.81
C VAL A 209 -3.11 -20.38 0.58
N GLU A 210 -3.48 -19.92 -0.60
CA GLU A 210 -2.78 -20.31 -1.83
C GLU A 210 -1.59 -19.40 -2.15
N ILE A 211 -0.64 -19.88 -2.95
CA ILE A 211 0.39 -19.04 -3.56
C ILE A 211 0.50 -19.32 -5.05
N THR A 212 0.55 -18.26 -5.84
CA THR A 212 0.51 -18.37 -7.30
C THR A 212 1.25 -17.19 -7.94
N THR A 213 1.69 -17.37 -9.19
CA THR A 213 2.15 -16.25 -10.00
C THR A 213 0.95 -15.43 -10.48
N PHE A 214 1.16 -14.15 -10.80
CA PHE A 214 0.06 -13.30 -11.23
C PHE A 214 -0.64 -13.77 -12.52
N PRO A 215 0.04 -14.29 -13.55
CA PRO A 215 -0.63 -14.85 -14.73
C PRO A 215 -1.49 -16.09 -14.41
N GLU A 216 -1.02 -16.96 -13.52
CA GLU A 216 -1.75 -18.14 -13.07
C GLU A 216 -3.01 -17.74 -12.30
N PHE A 217 -2.87 -16.84 -11.31
CA PHE A 217 -3.97 -16.24 -10.58
C PHE A 217 -5.06 -15.70 -11.50
N LEU A 218 -4.67 -14.82 -12.43
CA LEU A 218 -5.62 -14.18 -13.35
C LEU A 218 -6.35 -15.19 -14.26
N SER A 219 -5.72 -16.35 -14.51
CA SER A 219 -6.29 -17.42 -15.33
C SER A 219 -7.26 -18.31 -14.54
N SER A 220 -7.02 -18.50 -13.24
CA SER A 220 -7.88 -19.31 -12.35
C SER A 220 -9.11 -18.56 -11.84
N LEU A 221 -9.20 -17.23 -12.01
CA LEU A 221 -10.34 -16.43 -11.55
C LEU A 221 -11.73 -16.87 -12.06
N ARG A 222 -11.79 -17.64 -13.15
CA ARG A 222 -13.05 -18.18 -13.71
C ARG A 222 -13.55 -19.43 -12.99
N ASP A 223 -12.69 -20.07 -12.22
CA ASP A 223 -12.92 -21.36 -11.59
C ASP A 223 -13.32 -21.16 -10.10
N PRO A 224 -14.08 -22.09 -9.50
CA PRO A 224 -14.30 -22.09 -8.05
C PRO A 224 -12.97 -22.08 -7.30
N TRP A 225 -12.91 -21.33 -6.19
CA TRP A 225 -11.71 -21.23 -5.36
C TRP A 225 -11.87 -22.10 -4.12
N GLU A 226 -11.13 -23.21 -4.07
CA GLU A 226 -11.13 -24.16 -2.97
C GLU A 226 -9.96 -23.81 -2.05
N SER A 227 -10.23 -23.15 -0.94
CA SER A 227 -9.27 -22.94 0.17
C SER A 227 -9.14 -24.19 1.02
#